data_AF-A0A834X1V2-F1
#
_entry.id   AF-A0A834X1V2-F1
#
_cell.length_a   1.000
_cell.length_b   1.000
_cell.length_c   1.000
_cell.angle_alpha   90.00
_cell.angle_beta   90.00
_cell.angle_gamma   90.00
#
_symmetry.space_group_name_H-M   'P 1'
#
loop_
_entity.id
_entity.type
_entity.pdbx_description
1 polymer ?
#
loop_
_entity_poly.entity_id
_entity_poly.type
_entity_poly.pdbx_seq_one_letter_code
_entity_poly.pdbx_strand_id
1 'polypeptide(L)'
;MLIVNDATKSVVGAINNRLSALSFHIREYYWVDMKKTNEIYRYKTEEYSTDAVNKFNIYPEQIPSWLVDWISEEGGYFIGNLQPAHMDFRFFTLGNLWAIISSLGSTKQNRGILNLIESKWDDLVGEMPLKICYPALEGEEWRIITGSDPKNT
;
A
#
# COMPACT_ATOMS: atom_id res chain seq x y z
N MET A 1 0.97 -26.79 8.79
CA MET A 1 -0.49 -26.82 8.51
C MET A 1 -1.17 -27.36 9.77
N LEU A 2 -2.20 -26.68 10.29
CA LEU A 2 -2.90 -27.12 11.52
C LEU A 2 -3.72 -28.37 11.23
N ILE A 3 -3.65 -29.38 12.10
CA ILE A 3 -4.47 -30.59 11.99
C ILE A 3 -5.89 -30.22 12.40
N VAL A 4 -6.87 -30.50 11.53
CA VAL A 4 -8.29 -30.24 11.80
C VAL A 4 -8.83 -31.32 12.73
N ASN A 5 -9.19 -30.93 13.94
CA ASN A 5 -9.92 -31.75 14.92
C ASN A 5 -10.96 -30.87 15.64
N ASP A 6 -11.76 -31.44 16.53
CA ASP A 6 -12.84 -30.69 17.20
C ASP A 6 -12.34 -29.50 18.03
N ALA A 7 -11.11 -29.56 18.55
CA ALA A 7 -10.50 -28.46 19.29
C ALA A 7 -9.97 -27.34 18.37
N THR A 8 -9.51 -27.65 17.16
CA THR A 8 -8.90 -26.67 16.23
C THR A 8 -9.88 -26.13 15.19
N LYS A 9 -11.07 -26.72 15.05
CA LYS A 9 -12.07 -26.35 14.03
C LYS A 9 -12.48 -24.88 14.07
N SER A 10 -12.66 -24.31 15.26
CA SER A 10 -13.00 -22.89 15.43
C SER A 10 -11.88 -21.98 14.96
N VAL A 11 -10.63 -22.32 15.29
CA VAL A 11 -9.43 -21.58 14.90
C VAL A 11 -9.23 -21.61 13.38
N VAL A 12 -9.38 -22.79 12.77
CA VAL A 12 -9.30 -22.94 11.31
C VAL A 12 -10.38 -22.11 10.61
N GLY A 13 -11.61 -22.10 11.13
CA GLY A 13 -12.69 -21.24 10.63
C GLY A 13 -12.33 -19.74 10.72
N ALA A 14 -11.81 -19.29 11.87
CA ALA A 14 -11.40 -17.90 12.06
C ALA A 14 -10.26 -17.48 11.11
N ILE A 15 -9.27 -18.36 10.91
CA ILE A 15 -8.15 -18.13 9.98
C ILE A 15 -8.68 -17.97 8.55
N ASN A 16 -9.52 -18.89 8.08
CA ASN A 16 -10.06 -18.83 6.72
C ASN A 16 -10.88 -17.56 6.48
N ASN A 17 -11.74 -17.18 7.44
CA ASN A 17 -12.51 -15.94 7.36
C ASN A 17 -11.60 -14.71 7.31
N ARG A 18 -10.54 -14.68 8.13
CA ARG A 18 -9.59 -13.57 8.14
C ARG A 18 -8.76 -13.50 6.86
N LEU A 19 -8.30 -14.63 6.34
CA LEU A 19 -7.53 -14.69 5.09
C LEU A 19 -8.32 -14.13 3.90
N SER A 20 -9.60 -14.49 3.80
CA SER A 20 -10.48 -13.96 2.75
C SER A 20 -10.68 -12.44 2.88
N ALA A 21 -11.06 -11.97 4.08
CA ALA A 21 -11.30 -10.55 4.33
C ALA A 21 -10.03 -9.71 4.16
N LEU A 22 -8.88 -10.19 4.65
CA LEU A 22 -7.59 -9.49 4.52
C LEU A 22 -7.15 -9.42 3.06
N SER A 23 -7.29 -10.50 2.31
CA SER A 23 -6.92 -10.52 0.88
C SER A 23 -7.74 -9.51 0.09
N PHE A 24 -9.05 -9.44 0.33
CA PHE A 24 -9.91 -8.43 -0.28
C PHE A 24 -9.47 -7.02 0.11
N HIS A 25 -9.29 -6.78 1.41
CA HIS A 25 -8.96 -5.46 1.94
C HIS A 25 -7.64 -4.91 1.38
N ILE A 26 -6.57 -5.72 1.37
CA ILE A 26 -5.28 -5.30 0.83
C ILE A 26 -5.35 -5.10 -0.69
N ARG A 27 -5.97 -6.03 -1.42
CA ARG A 27 -6.03 -5.93 -2.89
C ARG A 27 -6.85 -4.74 -3.38
N GLU A 28 -7.90 -4.37 -2.65
CA GLU A 28 -8.81 -3.29 -3.07
C GLU A 28 -8.36 -1.93 -2.57
N TYR A 29 -7.95 -1.83 -1.30
CA TYR A 29 -7.75 -0.53 -0.65
C TYR A 29 -6.29 -0.11 -0.51
N TYR A 30 -5.35 -1.06 -0.51
CA TYR A 30 -3.92 -0.74 -0.44
C TYR A 30 -3.29 -0.62 -1.83
N TRP A 31 -3.90 -1.18 -2.87
CA TRP A 31 -3.36 -1.11 -4.21
C TRP A 31 -3.44 0.30 -4.77
N VAL A 32 -2.34 0.81 -5.32
CA VAL A 32 -2.28 2.06 -6.07
C VAL A 32 -1.63 1.82 -7.43
N ASP A 33 -2.28 2.32 -8.47
CA ASP A 33 -1.79 2.44 -9.84
C ASP A 33 -2.31 3.78 -10.40
N MET A 34 -1.90 4.17 -11.61
CA MET A 34 -2.34 5.45 -12.21
C MET A 34 -3.87 5.57 -12.24
N LYS A 35 -4.59 4.46 -12.46
CA LYS A 35 -6.06 4.47 -12.48
C LYS A 35 -6.63 4.73 -11.08
N LYS A 36 -6.10 4.06 -10.05
CA LYS A 36 -6.54 4.23 -8.67
C LYS A 36 -6.20 5.62 -8.13
N THR A 37 -5.02 6.16 -8.45
CA THR A 37 -4.66 7.54 -8.09
C THR A 37 -5.66 8.55 -8.69
N ASN A 38 -6.04 8.38 -9.96
CA ASN A 38 -7.06 9.21 -10.61
C ASN A 38 -8.46 9.06 -9.99
N GLU A 39 -8.79 7.88 -9.46
CA GLU A 39 -10.02 7.63 -8.72
C GLU A 39 -10.02 8.41 -7.38
N ILE A 40 -8.94 8.28 -6.60
CA ILE A 40 -8.77 8.97 -5.30
C ILE A 40 -8.80 10.48 -5.50
N TYR A 41 -8.18 11.00 -6.57
CA TYR A 41 -8.20 12.43 -6.89
C TYR A 41 -9.63 12.98 -7.12
N ARG A 42 -10.59 12.11 -7.44
CA ARG A 42 -12.00 12.47 -7.69
C ARG A 42 -12.92 12.10 -6.53
N TYR A 43 -12.37 11.67 -5.40
CA TYR A 43 -13.18 11.36 -4.23
C TYR A 43 -13.96 12.58 -3.75
N LYS A 44 -15.21 12.33 -3.38
CA LYS A 44 -15.98 13.25 -2.56
C LYS A 44 -15.69 12.94 -1.10
N THR A 45 -15.60 13.98 -0.30
CA THR A 45 -15.40 13.87 1.15
C THR A 45 -16.75 13.84 1.86
N GLU A 46 -16.73 13.43 3.13
CA GLU A 46 -17.91 13.37 4.00
C GLU A 46 -19.03 12.48 3.46
N GLU A 47 -18.67 11.40 2.75
CA GLU A 47 -19.62 10.39 2.30
C GLU A 47 -20.10 9.53 3.49
N TYR A 48 -21.38 9.61 3.81
CA TYR A 48 -22.00 8.82 4.88
C TYR A 48 -22.99 7.80 4.31
N SER A 49 -22.47 6.67 3.85
CA SER A 49 -23.26 5.55 3.32
C SER A 49 -22.46 4.24 3.35
N THR A 50 -23.15 3.10 3.39
CA THR A 50 -22.53 1.78 3.14
C THR A 50 -22.03 1.63 1.71
N ASP A 51 -22.62 2.39 0.78
CA ASP A 51 -22.28 2.43 -0.64
C ASP A 51 -21.28 3.54 -0.99
N ALA A 52 -20.66 4.16 0.03
CA ALA A 52 -19.64 5.18 -0.17
C ALA A 52 -18.45 4.63 -0.96
N VAL A 53 -17.99 5.41 -1.94
CA VAL A 53 -16.77 5.13 -2.70
C VAL A 53 -15.57 5.47 -1.83
N ASN A 54 -15.60 6.62 -1.16
CA ASN A 54 -14.55 7.08 -0.26
C ASN A 54 -14.75 6.54 1.16
N LYS A 55 -14.57 5.21 1.33
CA LYS A 55 -14.84 4.51 2.60
C LYS A 55 -14.02 4.98 3.80
N PHE A 56 -12.87 5.61 3.55
CA PHE A 56 -11.95 6.05 4.59
C PHE A 56 -11.95 7.58 4.74
N ASN A 57 -12.83 8.31 4.06
CA ASN A 57 -12.85 9.78 4.04
C ASN A 57 -11.47 10.38 3.71
N ILE A 58 -10.80 9.84 2.70
CA ILE A 58 -9.51 10.35 2.22
C ILE A 58 -9.74 11.68 1.51
N TYR A 59 -8.98 12.69 1.93
CA TYR A 59 -8.95 13.99 1.27
C TYR A 59 -8.00 13.91 0.06
N PRO A 60 -8.45 14.25 -1.17
CA PRO A 60 -7.60 14.21 -2.37
C PRO A 60 -6.29 14.99 -2.23
N GLU A 61 -6.27 16.04 -1.41
CA GLU A 61 -5.11 16.88 -1.09
C GLU A 61 -3.98 16.11 -0.39
N GLN A 62 -4.25 14.90 0.12
CA GLN A 62 -3.22 14.03 0.70
C GLN A 62 -2.39 13.30 -0.35
N ILE A 63 -2.83 13.26 -1.61
CA ILE A 63 -2.00 12.70 -2.69
C ILE A 63 -0.76 13.57 -2.81
N PRO A 64 0.44 13.05 -2.55
CA PRO A 64 1.63 13.86 -2.60
C PRO A 64 1.98 14.19 -4.05
N SER A 65 2.52 15.38 -4.27
CA SER A 65 2.84 15.89 -5.61
C SER A 65 3.77 14.96 -6.40
N TRP A 66 4.69 14.27 -5.72
CA TRP A 66 5.62 13.35 -6.36
C TRP A 66 4.94 12.10 -6.94
N LEU A 67 3.79 11.66 -6.43
CA LEU A 67 3.23 10.34 -6.76
C LEU A 67 2.81 10.23 -8.22
N VAL A 68 2.16 11.26 -8.74
CA VAL A 68 1.59 11.23 -10.11
C VAL A 68 2.71 11.18 -11.15
N ASP A 69 3.79 11.92 -10.93
CA ASP A 69 4.96 11.92 -11.82
C ASP A 69 5.83 10.67 -11.63
N TRP A 70 5.78 10.07 -10.43
CA TRP A 70 6.60 8.92 -10.09
C TRP A 70 6.00 7.59 -10.54
N ILE A 71 4.68 7.40 -10.46
CA ILE A 71 4.06 6.12 -10.78
C ILE A 71 4.07 5.86 -12.31
N SER A 72 4.55 4.68 -12.73
CA SER A 72 4.59 4.33 -14.16
C SER A 72 3.23 3.86 -14.67
N GLU A 73 2.96 4.02 -15.98
CA GLU A 73 1.66 3.68 -16.58
C GLU A 73 1.31 2.19 -16.45
N GLU A 74 2.32 1.31 -16.55
CA GLU A 74 2.16 -0.14 -16.38
C GLU A 74 2.53 -0.64 -14.98
N GLY A 75 2.81 0.28 -14.05
CA GLY A 75 3.24 0.00 -12.69
C GLY A 75 2.14 0.20 -11.65
N GLY A 76 2.40 -0.34 -10.46
CA GLY A 76 1.57 -0.12 -9.28
C GLY A 76 2.13 -0.86 -8.08
N TYR A 77 1.68 -0.52 -6.89
CA TYR A 77 2.19 -1.11 -5.65
C TYR A 77 1.15 -1.06 -4.54
N PHE A 78 1.43 -1.76 -3.44
CA PHE A 78 0.70 -1.60 -2.19
C PHE A 78 1.31 -0.45 -1.38
N ILE A 79 0.48 0.55 -1.07
CA ILE A 79 0.82 1.71 -0.25
C ILE A 79 1.30 1.30 1.15
N GLY A 80 2.01 2.20 1.84
CA GLY A 80 2.56 1.93 3.17
C GLY A 80 1.51 1.78 4.25
N ASN A 81 0.44 2.58 4.21
CA ASN A 81 -0.58 2.55 5.25
C ASN A 81 -1.94 3.10 4.78
N LEU A 82 -3.00 2.65 5.45
CA LEU A 82 -4.37 3.14 5.28
C LEU A 82 -5.10 3.20 6.61
N GLN A 83 -5.64 4.38 6.92
CA GLN A 83 -6.36 4.68 8.15
C GLN A 83 -7.54 5.62 7.87
N PRO A 84 -8.47 5.82 8.82
CA PRO A 84 -9.49 6.85 8.71
C PRO A 84 -8.86 8.21 8.45
N ALA A 85 -9.29 8.87 7.36
CA ALA A 85 -8.80 10.15 6.88
C ALA A 85 -7.28 10.21 6.63
N HIS A 86 -6.59 9.09 6.45
CA HIS A 86 -5.15 9.10 6.18
C HIS A 86 -4.69 7.95 5.29
N MET A 87 -3.88 8.28 4.28
CA MET A 87 -3.25 7.32 3.39
C MET A 87 -1.74 7.65 3.26
N ASP A 88 -0.88 6.69 3.59
CA ASP A 88 0.56 6.82 3.43
C ASP A 88 0.98 6.20 2.09
N PHE A 89 1.19 7.05 1.10
CA PHE A 89 1.53 6.65 -0.26
C PHE A 89 2.96 6.14 -0.42
N ARG A 90 3.82 6.16 0.60
CA ARG A 90 5.21 5.71 0.41
C ARG A 90 5.27 4.24 -0.02
N PHE A 91 6.21 3.93 -0.91
CA PHE A 91 6.52 2.56 -1.31
C PHE A 91 7.35 1.89 -0.21
N PHE A 92 6.93 0.71 0.26
CA PHE A 92 7.72 -0.11 1.18
C PHE A 92 8.10 -1.43 0.52
N THR A 93 9.40 -1.63 0.34
CA THR A 93 9.95 -2.75 -0.44
C THR A 93 9.59 -4.10 0.16
N LEU A 94 9.79 -4.26 1.48
CA LEU A 94 9.52 -5.51 2.17
C LEU A 94 8.06 -5.96 2.00
N GLY A 95 7.11 -5.05 2.19
CA GLY A 95 5.68 -5.34 2.09
C GLY A 95 5.27 -5.76 0.68
N ASN A 96 5.75 -5.04 -0.33
CA ASN A 96 5.45 -5.33 -1.74
C ASN A 96 6.04 -6.67 -2.20
N LEU A 97 7.30 -6.95 -1.86
CA LEU A 97 7.92 -8.23 -2.20
C LEU A 97 7.26 -9.41 -1.47
N TRP A 98 6.93 -9.25 -0.18
CA TRP A 98 6.20 -10.29 0.56
C TRP A 98 4.79 -10.52 0.03
N ALA A 99 4.12 -9.49 -0.49
CA ALA A 99 2.81 -9.65 -1.11
C ALA A 99 2.87 -10.55 -2.36
N ILE A 100 3.97 -10.49 -3.13
CA ILE A 100 4.24 -11.39 -4.26
C ILE A 100 4.52 -12.81 -3.74
N ILE A 101 5.48 -12.96 -2.83
CA ILE A 101 5.95 -14.27 -2.33
C ILE A 101 4.82 -15.05 -1.65
N SER A 102 3.97 -14.37 -0.88
CA SER A 102 2.84 -14.98 -0.17
C SER A 102 1.60 -15.20 -1.03
N SER A 103 1.64 -14.84 -2.32
CA SER A 103 0.46 -14.84 -3.22
C SER A 103 -0.70 -13.96 -2.73
N LEU A 104 -0.39 -12.95 -1.91
CA LEU A 104 -1.37 -11.97 -1.46
C LEU A 104 -1.81 -11.07 -2.62
N GLY A 105 -0.90 -10.61 -3.48
CA GLY A 105 -1.27 -9.86 -4.68
C GLY A 105 -1.82 -10.75 -5.80
N SER A 106 -2.74 -10.21 -6.60
CA SER A 106 -3.16 -10.87 -7.85
C SER A 106 -2.03 -10.89 -8.89
N THR A 107 -2.12 -11.74 -9.90
CA THR A 107 -1.12 -11.80 -10.98
C THR A 107 -0.86 -10.44 -11.63
N LYS A 108 -1.93 -9.64 -11.85
CA LYS A 108 -1.82 -8.28 -12.40
C LYS A 108 -1.05 -7.36 -11.44
N GLN A 109 -1.37 -7.41 -10.15
CA GLN A 109 -0.71 -6.57 -9.14
C GLN A 109 0.76 -6.94 -8.96
N ASN A 110 1.07 -8.24 -8.92
CA ASN A 110 2.44 -8.72 -8.81
C ASN A 110 3.27 -8.27 -10.00
N ARG A 111 2.71 -8.33 -11.23
CA ARG A 111 3.36 -7.78 -12.42
C ARG A 111 3.51 -6.27 -12.33
N GLY A 112 2.49 -5.54 -11.86
CA GLY A 112 2.56 -4.10 -11.66
C GLY A 112 3.67 -3.67 -10.70
N ILE A 113 3.90 -4.43 -9.62
CA ILE A 113 5.00 -4.18 -8.67
C ILE A 113 6.35 -4.37 -9.36
N LEU A 114 6.53 -5.47 -10.08
CA LEU A 114 7.79 -5.75 -10.78
C LEU A 114 8.06 -4.72 -11.89
N ASN A 115 7.04 -4.39 -12.68
CA ASN A 115 7.11 -3.33 -13.69
C ASN A 115 7.50 -1.98 -13.07
N LEU A 116 6.92 -1.64 -11.90
CA LEU A 116 7.25 -0.41 -11.20
C LEU A 116 8.73 -0.41 -10.77
N ILE A 117 9.20 -1.49 -10.14
CA ILE A 117 10.61 -1.65 -9.72
C ILE A 117 11.56 -1.49 -10.91
N GLU A 118 11.23 -2.11 -12.04
CA GLU A 118 12.02 -2.02 -13.27
C GLU A 118 12.02 -0.59 -13.84
N SER A 119 10.86 0.08 -13.85
CA SER A 119 10.74 1.46 -14.36
C SER A 119 11.31 2.54 -13.44
N LYS A 120 11.47 2.25 -12.15
CA LYS A 120 11.98 3.15 -11.10
C LYS A 120 13.22 2.56 -10.45
N TRP A 121 14.05 1.90 -11.26
CA TRP A 121 15.24 1.20 -10.81
C TRP A 121 16.20 2.12 -10.06
N ASP A 122 16.47 3.31 -10.60
CA ASP A 122 17.38 4.27 -9.97
C ASP A 122 16.88 4.74 -8.60
N ASP A 123 15.56 4.87 -8.43
CA ASP A 123 14.94 5.32 -7.19
C ASP A 123 14.86 4.23 -6.13
N LEU A 124 14.56 2.99 -6.52
CA LEU A 124 14.28 1.88 -5.59
C LEU A 124 15.48 0.96 -5.36
N VAL A 125 16.41 0.92 -6.30
CA VAL A 125 17.63 0.12 -6.28
C VAL A 125 18.87 1.02 -6.30
N GLY A 126 18.99 1.89 -7.30
CA GLY A 126 20.19 2.69 -7.53
C GLY A 126 21.45 1.82 -7.60
N GLU A 127 22.53 2.29 -6.98
CA GLU A 127 23.81 1.56 -6.91
C GLU A 127 23.85 0.49 -5.78
N MET A 128 22.86 0.49 -4.88
CA MET A 128 22.81 -0.43 -3.74
C MET A 128 21.39 -0.98 -3.51
N PRO A 129 21.10 -2.22 -3.95
CA PRO A 129 19.82 -2.86 -3.67
C PRO A 129 19.66 -3.14 -2.17
N LEU A 130 18.52 -2.90 -1.52
CA LEU A 130 17.30 -2.19 -1.98
C LEU A 130 16.98 -1.08 -0.98
N LYS A 131 16.31 -0.01 -1.43
CA LYS A 131 15.76 0.99 -0.50
C LYS A 131 14.69 0.35 0.39
N ILE A 132 14.66 0.71 1.67
CA ILE A 132 13.63 0.21 2.60
C ILE A 132 12.26 0.81 2.27
N CYS A 133 12.23 2.11 1.98
CA CYS A 133 11.04 2.84 1.56
C CYS A 133 11.41 3.99 0.62
N TYR A 134 10.42 4.50 -0.12
CA TYR A 134 10.56 5.65 -1.00
C TYR A 134 9.28 6.51 -1.02
N PRO A 135 9.39 7.85 -1.06
CA PRO A 135 10.61 8.64 -0.82
C PRO A 135 10.98 8.71 0.67
N ALA A 136 12.11 9.37 0.96
CA ALA A 136 12.47 9.73 2.32
C ALA A 136 11.59 10.87 2.85
N LEU A 137 11.48 10.98 4.17
CA LEU A 137 10.86 12.14 4.80
C LEU A 137 11.88 13.27 4.86
N GLU A 138 11.50 14.48 4.49
CA GLU A 138 12.39 15.64 4.47
C GLU A 138 11.78 16.84 5.21
N GLY A 139 12.62 17.79 5.61
CA GLY A 139 12.18 19.07 6.15
C GLY A 139 11.25 18.96 7.37
N GLU A 140 10.07 19.57 7.27
CA GLU A 140 9.07 19.54 8.35
C GLU A 140 8.44 18.15 8.52
N GLU A 141 8.28 17.40 7.43
CA GLU A 141 7.69 16.06 7.50
C GLU A 141 8.58 15.13 8.33
N TRP A 142 9.90 15.20 8.10
CA TRP A 142 10.88 14.51 8.93
C TRP A 142 10.79 14.93 10.40
N ARG A 143 10.77 16.25 10.67
CA ARG A 143 10.72 16.78 12.05
C ARG A 143 9.49 16.28 12.81
N ILE A 144 8.32 16.32 12.16
CA ILE A 144 7.04 15.98 12.78
C ILE A 144 6.89 14.47 12.95
N ILE A 145 7.14 13.69 11.89
CA ILE A 145 6.86 12.24 11.89
C ILE A 145 7.90 11.48 12.70
N THR A 146 9.18 11.82 12.57
CA THR A 146 10.25 11.12 13.28
C THR A 146 10.50 11.67 14.69
N GLY A 147 9.96 12.85 15.01
CA GLY A 147 10.34 13.59 16.22
C GLY A 147 11.75 14.16 16.15
N SER A 148 12.22 14.48 14.93
CA SER A 148 13.58 14.94 14.64
C SER A 148 14.65 13.91 15.04
N ASP A 149 14.39 12.63 14.78
CA ASP A 149 15.31 11.54 15.09
C ASP A 149 16.55 11.59 14.18
N PRO A 150 17.75 11.90 14.72
CA PRO A 150 18.96 12.07 13.93
C PRO A 150 19.44 10.79 13.24
N LYS A 151 18.89 9.61 13.58
CA LYS A 151 19.23 8.36 12.87
C LYS A 151 18.48 8.19 11.56
N ASN A 152 17.38 8.91 11.37
CA ASN A 152 16.48 8.75 10.24
C ASN A 152 16.50 9.98 9.32
N THR A 153 17.69 10.57 9.12
CA THR A 153 17.92 11.70 8.19
C THR A 153 18.06 11.26 6.75
#